data_AF-A0A1S6HAG3-F1
#
_entry.id   AF-A0A1S6HAG3-F1
#
_cell.length_a   1.000
_cell.length_b   1.000
_cell.length_c   1.000
_cell.angle_alpha   90.00
_cell.angle_beta   90.00
_cell.angle_gamma   90.00
#
_symmetry.space_group_name_H-M   'P 1'
#
loop_
_entity.id
_entity.type
_entity.pdbx_description
1 polymer ?
#
loop_
_entity_poly.entity_id
_entity_poly.type
_entity_poly.pdbx_seq_one_letter_code
_entity_poly.pdbx_strand_id
1 'polypeptide(L)'
;MNILAPFLKIMFYFPIIWLISIIPVTISGFGTREAAIVFFLSNYATPESFLSAGILLSFIIVLLPSLASLLFIKGFYNKLFAKNAKINKKIIARDMG
;
A
#
# COMPACT_ATOMS: atom_id res chain seq x y z
N MET A 1 31.45 -4.52 -13.10
CA MET A 1 30.00 -4.24 -13.28
C MET A 1 29.68 -2.95 -12.53
N ASN A 2 29.28 -1.88 -13.23
CA ASN A 2 28.91 -0.61 -12.58
C ASN A 2 27.48 -0.72 -12.01
N ILE A 3 27.36 -1.07 -10.74
CA ILE A 3 26.08 -1.30 -10.03
C ILE A 3 25.19 -0.03 -9.97
N LEU A 4 25.80 1.14 -10.14
CA LEU A 4 25.12 2.44 -10.12
C LEU A 4 24.18 2.66 -11.33
N ALA A 5 24.52 2.15 -12.51
CA ALA A 5 23.73 2.38 -13.72
C ALA A 5 22.35 1.66 -13.68
N PRO A 6 22.25 0.38 -13.25
CA PRO A 6 20.96 -0.26 -13.00
C PRO A 6 20.15 0.43 -11.90
N PHE A 7 20.78 0.90 -10.83
CA PHE A 7 20.10 1.56 -9.71
C PHE A 7 19.39 2.85 -10.12
N LEU A 8 20.09 3.76 -10.82
CA LEU A 8 19.52 5.02 -11.33
C LEU A 8 18.33 4.77 -12.26
N LYS A 9 18.43 3.77 -13.12
CA LYS A 9 17.36 3.39 -14.05
C LYS A 9 16.14 2.84 -13.33
N ILE A 10 16.34 2.00 -12.30
CA ILE A 10 15.23 1.54 -11.45
C ILE A 10 14.57 2.72 -10.74
N MET A 11 15.35 3.65 -10.16
CA MET A 11 14.82 4.86 -9.52
C MET A 11 14.00 5.72 -10.49
N PHE A 12 14.38 5.79 -11.76
CA PHE A 12 13.63 6.54 -12.78
C PHE A 12 12.30 5.86 -13.14
N TYR A 13 12.28 4.54 -13.28
CA TYR A 13 11.04 3.81 -13.62
C TYR A 13 10.10 3.64 -12.43
N PHE A 14 10.61 3.65 -11.20
CA PHE A 14 9.81 3.35 -10.02
C PHE A 14 8.62 4.31 -9.82
N PRO A 15 8.75 5.64 -9.97
CA PRO A 15 7.60 6.55 -9.94
C PRO A 15 6.55 6.24 -11.01
N ILE A 16 6.97 5.87 -12.23
CA ILE A 16 6.07 5.54 -13.34
C ILE A 16 5.29 4.26 -13.03
N ILE A 17 6.00 3.23 -12.58
CA ILE A 17 5.41 1.96 -12.11
C ILE A 17 4.38 2.25 -11.01
N TRP A 18 4.72 3.15 -10.07
CA TRP A 18 3.80 3.53 -9.00
C TRP A 18 2.56 4.27 -9.51
N LEU A 19 2.72 5.23 -10.41
CA LEU A 19 1.59 5.94 -11.04
C LEU A 19 0.63 4.98 -11.74
N ILE A 20 1.14 3.95 -12.41
CA ILE A 20 0.32 2.90 -13.03
C ILE A 20 -0.39 2.05 -11.97
N SER A 21 0.31 1.75 -10.86
CA SER A 21 -0.23 0.89 -9.79
C SER A 21 -1.36 1.55 -8.99
N ILE A 22 -1.46 2.88 -8.99
CA ILE A 22 -2.56 3.59 -8.32
C ILE A 22 -3.80 3.77 -9.21
N ILE A 23 -3.72 3.40 -10.49
CA ILE A 23 -4.90 3.40 -11.37
C ILE A 23 -5.89 2.38 -10.78
N PRO A 24 -7.15 2.77 -10.48
CA PRO A 24 -8.10 1.94 -9.73
C PRO A 24 -8.74 0.83 -10.59
N VAL A 25 -7.93 0.15 -11.41
CA VAL A 25 -8.32 -1.02 -12.21
C VAL A 25 -8.17 -2.30 -11.38
N THR A 26 -7.30 -2.30 -10.37
CA THR A 26 -7.07 -3.45 -9.49
C THR A 26 -7.03 -3.06 -8.01
N ILE A 27 -7.19 -4.05 -7.13
CA ILE A 27 -7.16 -3.85 -5.68
C ILE A 27 -5.72 -3.55 -5.25
N SER A 28 -5.49 -2.35 -4.72
CA SER A 28 -4.18 -1.89 -4.22
C SER A 28 -3.03 -1.97 -5.24
N GLY A 29 -3.35 -1.98 -6.54
CA GLY A 29 -2.37 -2.13 -7.61
C GLY A 29 -1.83 -3.55 -7.79
N PHE A 30 -2.46 -4.57 -7.19
CA PHE A 30 -2.04 -5.96 -7.34
C PHE A 30 -2.28 -6.44 -8.78
N GLY A 31 -1.31 -7.12 -9.36
CA GLY A 31 -1.26 -7.49 -10.78
C GLY A 31 -0.69 -6.38 -11.67
N THR A 32 -1.22 -5.14 -11.58
CA THR A 32 -0.77 -4.02 -12.42
C THR A 32 0.64 -3.56 -12.07
N ARG A 33 0.99 -3.54 -10.78
CA ARG A 33 2.35 -3.23 -10.32
C ARG A 33 3.36 -4.25 -10.82
N GLU A 34 3.05 -5.54 -10.66
CA GLU A 34 3.91 -6.65 -11.03
C GLU A 34 4.13 -6.67 -12.55
N ALA A 35 3.06 -6.50 -13.32
CA ALA A 35 3.15 -6.37 -14.78
C ALA A 35 3.99 -5.17 -15.20
N ALA A 36 3.82 -4.00 -14.55
CA ALA A 36 4.62 -2.82 -14.84
C ALA A 36 6.10 -3.02 -14.49
N ILE A 37 6.42 -3.65 -13.36
CA ILE A 37 7.79 -4.00 -12.97
C ILE A 37 8.43 -4.90 -14.03
N VAL A 38 7.75 -6.00 -14.42
CA VAL A 38 8.24 -6.92 -15.45
C VAL A 38 8.43 -6.21 -16.78
N PHE A 39 7.48 -5.36 -17.18
CA PHE A 39 7.53 -4.63 -18.45
C PHE A 39 8.70 -3.62 -18.49
N PHE A 40 8.77 -2.69 -17.54
CA PHE A 40 9.77 -1.61 -17.54
C PHE A 40 11.17 -2.09 -17.19
N LEU A 41 11.31 -3.18 -16.43
CA LEU A 41 12.60 -3.72 -16.00
C LEU A 41 13.05 -4.98 -16.76
N SER A 42 12.30 -5.45 -17.75
CA SER A 42 12.59 -6.65 -18.56
C SER A 42 14.03 -6.78 -19.06
N ASN A 43 14.71 -5.66 -19.31
CA ASN A 43 16.10 -5.64 -19.82
C ASN A 43 17.18 -5.92 -18.75
N TYR A 44 16.83 -6.04 -17.47
CA TYR A 44 17.81 -6.12 -16.37
C TYR A 44 17.91 -7.51 -15.71
N ALA A 45 16.89 -8.35 -15.83
CA ALA A 45 16.83 -9.70 -15.27
C ALA A 45 15.69 -10.48 -15.93
N THR A 46 15.56 -11.75 -15.60
CA THR A 46 14.48 -12.58 -16.17
C THR A 46 13.09 -12.13 -15.68
N PRO A 47 12.03 -12.30 -16.49
CA PRO A 47 10.66 -11.96 -16.09
C PRO A 47 10.22 -12.63 -14.78
N GLU A 48 10.63 -13.88 -14.55
CA GLU A 48 10.30 -14.65 -13.35
C GLU A 48 10.92 -14.02 -12.10
N SER A 49 12.14 -13.49 -12.23
CA SER A 49 12.85 -12.81 -11.14
C SER A 49 12.11 -11.53 -10.74
N PHE A 50 11.67 -10.74 -11.72
CA PHE A 50 10.93 -9.50 -11.46
C PHE A 50 9.50 -9.73 -11.01
N LEU A 51 8.82 -10.77 -11.51
CA LEU A 51 7.51 -11.18 -11.03
C LEU A 51 7.58 -11.57 -9.56
N SER A 52 8.58 -12.37 -9.18
CA SER A 52 8.82 -12.77 -7.79
C SER A 52 9.10 -11.56 -6.89
N ALA A 53 9.93 -10.62 -7.35
CA ALA A 53 10.21 -9.38 -6.64
C ALA A 53 8.96 -8.48 -6.50
N GLY A 54 8.13 -8.38 -7.54
CA GLY A 54 6.87 -7.64 -7.52
C GLY A 54 5.86 -8.21 -6.53
N ILE A 55 5.70 -9.54 -6.52
CA ILE A 55 4.83 -10.24 -5.55
C ILE A 55 5.33 -10.00 -4.12
N LEU A 56 6.65 -10.14 -3.88
CA LEU A 56 7.25 -9.87 -2.58
C LEU A 56 7.03 -8.42 -2.14
N LEU A 57 7.17 -7.45 -3.05
CA LEU A 57 6.88 -6.05 -2.77
C LEU A 57 5.43 -5.88 -2.34
N SER A 58 4.47 -6.42 -3.10
CA SER A 58 3.03 -6.36 -2.77
C SER A 58 2.71 -7.02 -1.43
N PHE A 59 3.37 -8.13 -1.09
CA PHE A 59 3.27 -8.74 0.23
C PHE A 59 3.73 -7.78 1.34
N ILE A 60 4.87 -7.11 1.15
CA ILE A 60 5.45 -6.20 2.13
C ILE A 60 4.62 -4.92 2.31
N ILE A 61 4.10 -4.34 1.22
CA ILE A 61 3.44 -3.04 1.27
C ILE A 61 1.93 -3.12 1.47
N VAL A 62 1.30 -4.24 1.13
CA VAL A 62 -0.15 -4.42 1.29
C VAL A 62 -0.46 -5.47 2.35
N LEU A 63 0.01 -6.70 2.15
CA LEU A 63 -0.45 -7.82 2.98
C LEU A 63 0.03 -7.70 4.42
N LEU A 64 1.33 -7.49 4.64
CA LEU A 64 1.91 -7.39 5.98
C LEU A 64 1.30 -6.25 6.81
N PRO A 65 1.19 -5.00 6.31
CA PRO A 65 0.54 -3.91 7.05
C PRO A 65 -0.93 -4.21 7.33
N SER A 66 -1.64 -4.83 6.38
CA SER A 66 -3.05 -5.20 6.58
C SER A 66 -3.19 -6.21 7.71
N LEU A 67 -2.37 -7.26 7.74
CA LEU A 67 -2.37 -8.25 8.82
C LEU A 67 -1.94 -7.64 10.16
N ALA A 68 -0.90 -6.81 10.17
CA ALA A 68 -0.45 -6.12 11.37
C ALA A 68 -1.54 -5.19 11.92
N SER A 69 -2.30 -4.50 11.04
CA SER A 69 -3.37 -3.59 11.46
C SER A 69 -4.51 -4.29 12.21
N LEU A 70 -4.79 -5.56 11.87
CA LEU A 70 -5.82 -6.36 12.56
C LEU A 70 -5.49 -6.56 14.04
N LEU A 71 -4.22 -6.60 14.43
CA LEU A 71 -3.82 -6.72 15.84
C LEU A 71 -4.20 -5.47 16.65
N PHE A 72 -4.22 -4.30 16.01
CA PHE A 72 -4.50 -3.02 16.66
C PHE A 72 -5.96 -2.54 16.47
N ILE A 73 -6.74 -3.24 15.65
CA ILE A 73 -8.10 -2.83 15.25
C ILE A 73 -9.03 -2.67 16.45
N LYS A 74 -8.95 -3.56 17.45
CA LYS A 74 -9.82 -3.54 18.64
C LYS A 74 -9.64 -2.27 19.46
N GLY A 75 -8.38 -1.86 19.68
CA GLY A 75 -8.07 -0.64 20.42
C GLY A 75 -8.51 0.62 19.68
N PHE A 76 -8.37 0.62 18.35
CA PHE A 76 -8.85 1.70 17.49
C PHE A 76 -10.38 1.83 17.54
N TYR A 77 -11.12 0.74 17.32
CA TYR A 77 -12.58 0.76 17.35
C TYR A 77 -13.14 1.19 18.70
N ASN A 78 -12.60 0.66 19.82
CA ASN A 78 -13.06 1.05 21.15
C ASN A 78 -12.89 2.55 21.41
N LYS A 79 -11.76 3.14 21.00
CA LYS A 79 -11.53 4.59 21.12
C LYS A 79 -12.45 5.39 20.21
N LEU A 80 -12.66 4.93 18.97
CA LEU A 80 -13.52 5.61 18.00
C LEU A 80 -14.97 5.68 18.48
N PHE A 81 -15.54 4.56 18.92
CA PHE A 81 -16.92 4.51 19.40
C PHE A 81 -17.09 5.17 20.78
N ALA A 82 -16.13 5.03 21.69
CA ALA A 82 -16.19 5.72 22.99
C ALA A 82 -16.14 7.25 22.83
N LYS A 83 -15.37 7.77 21.86
CA LYS A 83 -15.34 9.20 21.55
C LYS A 83 -16.68 9.68 21.00
N ASN A 84 -17.29 8.94 20.07
CA ASN A 84 -18.60 9.28 19.50
C ASN A 84 -19.72 9.29 20.55
N ALA A 85 -19.73 8.33 21.48
CA ALA A 85 -20.69 8.29 22.58
C ALA A 85 -20.59 9.52 23.50
N LYS A 86 -19.36 9.97 23.81
CA LYS A 86 -19.12 11.19 24.61
C LYS A 86 -19.58 12.46 23.91
N ILE A 87 -19.33 12.59 22.61
CA ILE A 87 -19.77 13.76 21.82
C ILE A 87 -21.30 13.83 21.81
N ASN A 88 -21.98 12.71 21.52
CA ASN A 88 -23.43 12.69 21.45
C ASN A 88 -24.08 13.08 22.80
N LYS A 89 -23.55 12.57 23.92
CA LYS A 89 -24.00 12.93 25.26
C LYS A 89 -23.83 14.44 25.56
N LYS A 90 -22.76 15.07 25.06
CA LYS A 90 -22.50 16.51 25.26
C LYS A 90 -23.48 17.38 24.46
N ILE A 91 -23.87 16.96 23.26
CA ILE A 91 -24.86 17.68 22.43
C ILE A 91 -26.23 17.64 23.12
N ILE A 92 -26.69 16.45 23.51
CA ILE A 92 -27.98 16.27 24.20
C ILE A 92 -28.05 17.09 25.48
N ALA A 93 -26.98 17.12 26.28
CA ALA A 93 -26.93 17.91 27.51
C ALA A 93 -26.94 19.43 27.27
N ARG A 94 -26.50 19.90 26.10
CA ARG A 94 -26.57 21.32 25.71
C ARG A 94 -27.98 21.72 25.27
N ASP A 95 -28.70 20.80 24.63
CA ASP A 95 -30.04 21.07 24.09
C ASP A 95 -31.14 20.99 25.17
N MET A 96 -30.82 20.50 26.38
CA MET A 96 -31.76 20.37 27.51
C MET A 96 -31.63 21.48 28.57
N GLY A 97 -30.67 22.40 28.46
CA GLY A 97 -30.47 23.53 29.38
C GLY A 97 -30.76 24.85 28.70
#